data_AF-A0A139DGD6-F1
#
_entry.id   AF-A0A139DGD6-F1
#
_cell.length_a   1.000
_cell.length_b   1.000
_cell.length_c   1.000
_cell.angle_alpha   90.00
_cell.angle_beta   90.00
_cell.angle_gamma   90.00
#
_symmetry.space_group_name_H-M   'P 1'
#
loop_
_entity.id
_entity.type
_entity.pdbx_description
1 polymer ?
#
loop_
_entity_poly.entity_id
_entity_poly.type
_entity_poly.pdbx_seq_one_letter_code
_entity_poly.pdbx_strand_id
1 'polypeptide(L)' 'MKQQARIEQGSNEFRGDVIHYDTVRRVVTAEGGSTESGDSGRVEMVIQPRNSEQTDNETGSDGSTQGQ' A
#
# COMPACT_ATOMS: atom_id res chain seq x y z
N MET A 1 16.02 -4.84 17.90
CA MET A 1 15.81 -5.48 16.57
C MET A 1 14.79 -4.63 15.81
N LYS A 2 15.14 -4.10 14.64
CA LYS A 2 14.19 -3.44 13.74
C LYS A 2 13.34 -4.54 13.10
N GLN A 3 12.03 -4.51 13.31
CA GLN A 3 11.09 -5.52 12.82
C GLN A 3 10.56 -5.07 11.46
N GLN A 4 10.50 -5.99 10.51
CA GLN A 4 9.96 -5.76 9.17
C GLN A 4 8.47 -5.43 9.29
N ALA A 5 8.14 -4.15 9.37
CA ALA A 5 6.77 -3.66 9.48
C ALA A 5 6.04 -3.93 8.15
N ARG A 6 4.78 -4.37 8.26
CA ARG A 6 3.94 -4.77 7.13
C ARG A 6 2.51 -4.30 7.31
N ILE A 7 1.93 -3.75 6.24
CA ILE A 7 0.49 -3.45 6.14
C ILE A 7 -0.09 -4.14 4.91
N GLU A 8 -1.22 -4.83 5.10
CA GLU A 8 -2.05 -5.39 4.03
C GLU A 8 -3.33 -4.58 3.88
N GLN A 9 -3.70 -4.24 2.65
CA GLN A 9 -4.97 -3.62 2.30
C GLN A 9 -5.62 -4.38 1.15
N GLY A 10 -6.48 -5.33 1.48
CA GLY A 10 -7.01 -6.28 0.50
C GLY A 10 -5.87 -7.13 -0.06
N SER A 11 -5.64 -7.04 -1.37
CA SER A 11 -4.54 -7.73 -2.06
C SER A 11 -3.27 -6.87 -2.19
N ASN A 12 -3.27 -5.65 -1.66
CA ASN A 12 -2.11 -4.77 -1.68
C ASN A 12 -1.26 -4.94 -0.43
N GLU A 13 0.04 -4.72 -0.57
CA GLU A 13 1.00 -4.86 0.51
C GLU A 13 2.05 -3.73 0.51
N PHE A 14 2.36 -3.23 1.70
CA PHE A 14 3.43 -2.26 1.96
C PHE A 14 4.38 -2.82 3.03
N ARG A 15 5.70 -2.75 2.77
CA ARG A 15 6.75 -3.21 3.70
C ARG A 15 7.85 -2.18 3.87
N GLY A 16 8.33 -2.06 5.11
CA GLY A 16 9.47 -1.22 5.49
C GLY A 16 9.97 -1.54 6.89
N ASP A 17 10.95 -0.79 7.38
CA ASP A 17 11.42 -0.90 8.76
C ASP A 17 10.48 -0.20 9.74
N VAL A 18 9.85 0.88 9.27
CA VAL A 18 8.81 1.62 10.00
C VAL A 18 7.65 1.85 9.05
N ILE A 19 6.44 1.63 9.56
CA ILE A 19 5.21 2.04 8.87
C ILE A 19 4.37 2.88 9.82
N HIS A 20 4.05 4.11 9.39
CA HIS A 20 3.10 5.00 10.04
C HIS A 20 1.77 4.96 9.28
N TYR A 21 0.67 4.65 9.99
CA TYR A 21 -0.67 4.66 9.43
C TYR A 21 -1.55 5.69 10.14
N ASP A 22 -1.85 6.79 9.44
CA ASP A 22 -2.86 7.75 9.87
C ASP A 22 -4.23 7.23 9.43
N THR A 23 -4.97 6.62 10.37
CA THR A 23 -6.27 5.99 10.11
C THR A 23 -7.37 7.00 9.79
N VAL A 24 -7.25 8.24 10.27
CA VAL A 24 -8.21 9.33 10.02
C VAL A 24 -8.05 9.83 8.59
N ARG A 25 -6.81 10.06 8.16
CA ARG A 25 -6.49 10.52 6.80
C ARG A 25 -6.35 9.39 5.79
N ARG A 26 -6.32 8.13 6.25
CA ARG A 26 -6.05 6.92 5.46
C ARG A 26 -4.72 7.00 4.69
N VAL A 27 -3.69 7.55 5.32
CA VAL A 27 -2.36 7.72 4.73
C VAL A 27 -1.39 6.71 5.34
N VAL A 28 -0.67 6.00 4.47
CA VAL A 28 0.42 5.08 4.84
C VAL A 28 1.75 5.72 4.45
N THR A 29 2.66 5.83 5.41
CA THR A 29 4.05 6.25 5.20
C THR A 29 4.98 5.11 5.61
N ALA A 30 5.87 4.71 4.72
CA ALA A 30 6.85 3.66 4.97
C ALA A 30 8.27 4.22 4.87
N GLU A 31 9.13 3.79 5.78
CA GLU A 31 10.54 4.17 5.82
C GLU A 31 11.40 2.91 5.72
N GLY A 32 12.41 2.96 4.85
CA GLY A 32 13.40 1.89 4.75
C GLY A 32 14.52 2.09 5.78
N GLY A 33 14.93 1.02 6.44
CA GLY A 33 15.88 1.13 7.56
C GLY A 33 17.30 1.38 7.15
N SER A 34 18.05 2.17 7.90
CA SER A 34 19.51 2.25 7.72
C SER A 34 20.16 0.90 8.06
N THR A 35 20.88 0.33 7.10
CA THR A 35 21.78 -0.81 7.33
C THR A 35 23.08 -0.31 7.97
N GLU A 36 23.77 -1.17 8.73
CA GLU A 36 25.07 -0.84 9.36
C GLU A 36 26.14 -0.44 8.33
N SER A 37 25.96 -0.83 7.07
CA SER A 37 26.82 -0.49 5.93
C SER A 37 26.55 0.91 5.36
N GLY A 38 25.65 1.70 5.96
CA GLY A 38 25.29 3.04 5.48
C GLY A 38 24.35 3.05 4.28
N ASP A 39 23.91 1.88 3.79
CA ASP A 39 22.87 1.82 2.76
C ASP A 39 21.51 2.11 3.39
N SER A 40 20.79 3.05 2.80
CA SER A 40 19.40 3.34 3.17
C SER A 40 18.56 2.16 2.70
N GLY A 41 18.01 1.41 3.64
CA GLY A 41 17.09 0.31 3.37
C GLY A 41 15.94 0.77 2.48
N ARG A 42 15.32 -0.18 1.81
CA ARG A 42 14.33 0.07 0.78
C ARG A 42 12.93 -0.21 1.31
N VAL A 43 11.97 0.51 0.77
CA VAL A 43 10.55 0.22 0.94
C VAL A 43 10.13 -0.67 -0.22
N GLU A 44 9.32 -1.68 0.07
CA GLU A 44 8.65 -2.47 -0.96
C GLU A 44 7.15 -2.17 -0.97
N MET A 45 6.58 -2.09 -2.17
CA MET A 45 5.16 -1.90 -2.39
C MET A 45 4.70 -2.85 -3.49
N VAL A 46 3.68 -3.65 -3.18
CA VAL A 46 3.00 -4.52 -4.16
C VAL A 46 1.55 -4.06 -4.25
N ILE A 47 1.18 -3.55 -5.42
CA ILE A 47 -0.20 -3.22 -5.74
C ILE A 47 -0.72 -4.31 -6.66
N GLN A 48 -1.75 -5.02 -6.21
CA GLN A 48 -2.42 -6.02 -7.02
C GLN A 48 -3.66 -5.38 -7.65
N PRO A 49 -3.69 -5.18 -8.98
CA PRO A 49 -4.89 -4.77 -9.67
C PRO A 49 -6.01 -5.77 -9.36
N ARG A 50 -7.21 -5.25 -9.10
CA ARG A 50 -8.40 -6.10 -8.97
C ARG A 50 -8.68 -6.68 -10.34
N ASN A 51 -8.56 -8.00 -10.49
CA ASN A 51 -9.03 -8.67 -11.69
C ASN A 51 -10.54 -8.41 -11.78
N SER A 52 -11.01 -7.86 -12.89
CA SER A 52 -12.43 -7.57 -13.15
C SER A 52 -13.28 -8.82 -13.34
N GLU A 53 -12.72 -10.02 -13.13
CA GLU A 53 -13.35 -11.32 -13.39
C GLU A 53 -13.73 -12.11 -12.12
N GLN A 54 -13.85 -11.45 -10.97
CA GLN A 54 -14.71 -11.95 -9.89
C GLN A 54 -15.96 -11.08 -9.80
N THR A 55 -16.89 -11.35 -10.71
CA THR A 55 -18.28 -10.90 -10.65
C THR A 55 -18.97 -11.49 -9.42
N ASP A 56 -19.38 -10.64 -8.49
CA ASP A 56 -20.64 -10.79 -7.78
C ASP A 56 -21.34 -9.43 -7.78
N ASN A 57 -22.14 -9.25 -8.83
CA ASN A 57 -23.42 -8.55 -8.86
C ASN A 57 -23.72 -7.48 -7.77
N GLU A 58 -22.97 -6.38 -7.69
CA GLU A 58 -23.43 -5.13 -7.08
C GLU A 58 -22.93 -3.95 -7.89
N THR A 59 -23.88 -3.17 -8.42
CA THR A 59 -23.69 -1.98 -9.24
C THR A 59 -22.87 -0.92 -8.51
N GLY A 60 -21.55 -0.90 -8.75
CA GLY A 60 -20.65 0.17 -8.33
C GLY A 60 -20.27 1.05 -9.51
N SER A 61 -21.02 2.14 -9.70
CA SER A 61 -20.81 3.14 -10.75
C SER A 61 -19.37 3.64 -10.80
N ASP A 62 -18.74 3.51 -11.97
CA ASP A 62 -17.44 4.08 -12.29
C ASP A 62 -17.58 5.58 -12.54
N GLY A 63 -17.44 6.37 -11.47
CA GLY A 63 -17.32 7.81 -11.54
C GLY A 63 -16.08 8.23 -12.32
N SER A 64 -16.23 8.44 -13.63
CA SER A 64 -15.24 9.13 -14.48
C SER A 64 -15.94 9.86 -15.62
N THR A 65 -16.64 10.96 -15.30
CA THR A 65 -16.91 12.02 -16.28
C THR A 65 -15.64 12.84 -16.44
N GLN A 66 -14.87 12.62 -17.52
CA GLN A 66 -13.89 13.62 -17.96
C GLN A 66 -14.59 14.58 -18.92
N GLY A 67 -14.52 15.86 -18.57
CA GLY A 67 -15.26 16.95 -19.17
C GLY A 67 -14.92 17.24 -20.63
N GLN A 68 -15.95 17.76 -21.29
CA GLN A 68 -16.06 18.65 -22.46
C GLN A 68 -14.77 18.92 -23.26
#